data_AF-A0A935T021-F1
#
_entry.id   AF-A0A935T021-F1
#
_cell.length_a   1.000
_cell.length_b   1.000
_cell.length_c   1.000
_cell.angle_alpha   90.00
_cell.angle_beta   90.00
_cell.angle_gamma   90.00
#
_symmetry.space_group_name_H-M   'P 1'
#
loop_
_entity.id
_entity.type
_entity.pdbx_description
1 polymer ?
#
loop_
_entity_poly.entity_id
_entity_poly.type
_entity_poly.pdbx_seq_one_letter_code
_entity_poly.pdbx_strand_id
1 'polypeptide(L)'
;MSRRRAPGSSSARRVSGRDSARGSTRKRGELHDHRDPSRDAPDRRRGPRRRPREAALARDVERPATHSTAHRAPDPPAAPPPPPPPAPPPPPPAPPPPPRPPSPPPPPPRPAPPRRTAAPPSGVLPRSALRARVGPRSLSRAPFRPTTTSLRLRHPFLARASRRAPDGLPPPPPPPPPPPPDHPEINVLDQVSPRGDGADNWHADHTYTKRPAMGSILRAVKVPRYGGDTMFASMYAAYDALSVPMKKLLDGLKAVHDITLSATRGIRAGHVAQSLGEIQKRLPPVVHPIIRTHPITKKKLVFVNSNSTTHIVGLPDAESEAILRFLYEHVKTPEFQVRFAWDERSLAFLDNRCAQHYAVPDYDERRILHRVTIAGDEPF
;
A
#
# COMPACT_ATOMS: atom_id res chain seq x y z
N MET A 1 9.31 61.07 45.04
CA MET A 1 10.78 61.34 44.90
C MET A 1 11.42 60.05 44.41
N SER A 2 12.42 59.99 43.53
CA SER A 2 12.91 60.90 42.47
C SER A 2 13.60 59.99 41.42
N ARG A 3 13.13 59.92 40.17
CA ARG A 3 13.47 60.77 39.00
C ARG A 3 14.92 60.67 38.50
N ARG A 4 15.04 60.35 37.19
CA ARG A 4 16.11 60.73 36.23
C ARG A 4 17.42 59.90 36.32
N ARG A 5 18.28 59.80 35.28
CA ARG A 5 18.34 60.50 33.96
C ARG A 5 19.08 59.65 32.90
N ALA A 6 18.85 59.94 31.62
CA ALA A 6 19.80 59.63 30.54
C ALA A 6 20.53 60.92 30.08
N PRO A 7 21.72 60.79 29.47
CA PRO A 7 21.95 61.29 28.10
C PRO A 7 22.84 60.33 27.24
N GLY A 8 23.09 60.54 25.94
CA GLY A 8 22.44 61.49 25.01
C GLY A 8 23.36 62.23 24.02
N SER A 9 23.72 61.60 22.89
CA SER A 9 24.29 62.22 21.65
C SER A 9 25.66 62.93 21.82
N SER A 10 26.37 63.47 20.81
CA SER A 10 26.26 63.51 19.34
C SER A 10 27.63 63.85 18.72
N SER A 11 27.95 63.39 17.50
CA SER A 11 28.44 64.24 16.37
C SER A 11 28.79 63.37 15.14
N ALA A 12 28.92 63.97 13.95
CA ALA A 12 29.07 63.29 12.67
C ALA A 12 30.20 63.84 11.79
N ARG A 13 30.63 63.06 10.80
CA ARG A 13 31.15 63.57 9.51
C ARG A 13 30.58 62.78 8.33
N ARG A 14 30.39 63.46 7.20
CA ARG A 14 29.82 62.96 5.93
C ARG A 14 30.90 62.73 4.86
N VAL A 15 30.42 62.28 3.68
CA VAL A 15 31.03 62.23 2.32
C VAL A 15 31.65 60.86 1.97
N SER A 16 31.26 60.16 0.87
CA SER A 16 30.11 60.29 -0.06
C SER A 16 29.91 58.99 -0.88
N GLY A 17 28.91 58.95 -1.77
CA GLY A 17 28.64 57.85 -2.74
C GLY A 17 27.51 56.91 -2.28
N ARG A 18 26.24 57.15 -2.60
CA ARG A 18 25.50 57.06 -3.88
C ARG A 18 24.80 55.70 -4.12
N ASP A 19 23.49 55.83 -4.34
CA ASP A 19 22.62 55.06 -5.24
C ASP A 19 22.28 53.60 -4.90
N SER A 20 21.15 53.45 -4.20
CA SER A 20 20.25 52.29 -4.38
C SER A 20 19.38 52.50 -5.62
N ALA A 21 19.20 51.48 -6.46
CA ALA A 21 18.32 51.55 -7.64
C ALA A 21 17.38 50.35 -7.77
N ARG A 22 16.08 50.63 -7.91
CA ARG A 22 15.10 49.73 -8.54
C ARG A 22 14.94 50.13 -10.00
N GLY A 23 14.64 49.18 -10.88
CA GLY A 23 14.45 49.39 -12.32
C GLY A 23 15.02 48.19 -13.09
N SER A 24 14.31 47.46 -13.95
CA SER A 24 13.02 47.72 -14.62
C SER A 24 13.00 48.99 -15.47
N THR A 25 13.78 48.98 -16.55
CA THR A 25 13.64 49.91 -17.68
C THR A 25 13.23 49.16 -18.95
N ARG A 26 12.20 49.69 -19.63
CA ARG A 26 11.87 49.29 -21.02
C ARG A 26 12.88 49.94 -21.97
N LYS A 27 13.06 49.38 -23.16
CA LYS A 27 13.31 50.18 -24.38
C LYS A 27 12.10 50.09 -25.32
N ARG A 28 11.80 51.21 -25.98
CA ARG A 28 10.89 51.37 -27.12
C ARG A 28 11.72 51.69 -28.37
N GLY A 29 11.06 51.79 -29.54
CA GLY A 29 11.64 52.08 -30.85
C GLY A 29 11.38 50.90 -31.80
N GLU A 30 10.43 50.88 -32.74
CA GLU A 30 9.97 51.89 -33.74
C GLU A 30 11.02 52.12 -34.85
N LEU A 31 10.68 52.21 -36.15
CA LEU A 31 9.38 52.23 -36.85
C LEU A 31 9.55 51.78 -38.34
N HIS A 32 8.48 51.91 -39.14
CA HIS A 32 8.23 51.55 -40.55
C HIS A 32 7.72 50.10 -40.75
N ASP A 33 6.46 49.84 -41.15
CA ASP A 33 5.54 50.41 -42.16
C ASP A 33 5.81 49.94 -43.61
N HIS A 34 4.88 49.13 -44.13
CA HIS A 34 4.16 49.44 -45.38
C HIS A 34 2.93 48.54 -45.56
N ARG A 35 2.11 48.84 -46.59
CA ARG A 35 0.67 48.50 -46.67
C ARG A 35 0.33 47.38 -47.65
N ASP A 36 -0.79 46.72 -47.41
CA ASP A 36 -1.61 45.97 -48.39
C ASP A 36 -2.11 46.90 -49.51
N PRO A 37 -2.28 46.41 -50.76
CA PRO A 37 -3.66 46.17 -51.21
C PRO A 37 -3.89 45.01 -52.23
N SER A 38 -4.76 44.07 -51.83
CA SER A 38 -5.99 43.66 -52.56
C SER A 38 -5.98 42.63 -53.74
N ARG A 39 -7.13 41.91 -53.85
CA ARG A 39 -7.71 41.20 -55.05
C ARG A 39 -6.96 39.92 -55.53
N ASP A 40 -7.61 38.82 -55.96
CA ASP A 40 -8.99 38.54 -56.43
C ASP A 40 -9.47 37.08 -56.13
N ALA A 41 -10.69 36.74 -56.56
CA ALA A 41 -11.35 35.40 -56.58
C ALA A 41 -12.12 35.24 -57.93
N PRO A 42 -12.88 34.17 -58.31
CA PRO A 42 -13.43 33.03 -57.56
C PRO A 42 -13.11 31.64 -58.25
N ASP A 43 -13.95 30.64 -58.61
CA ASP A 43 -15.41 30.43 -58.69
C ASP A 43 -15.91 28.95 -58.60
N ARG A 44 -17.02 28.78 -57.86
CA ARG A 44 -18.16 27.81 -57.96
C ARG A 44 -18.02 26.39 -58.55
N ARG A 45 -18.74 25.47 -57.89
CA ARG A 45 -19.95 24.84 -58.47
C ARG A 45 -21.19 25.00 -57.55
N ARG A 46 -22.39 24.85 -58.12
CA ARG A 46 -23.75 25.03 -57.52
C ARG A 46 -24.26 23.67 -57.00
N GLY A 47 -25.29 23.48 -56.16
CA GLY A 47 -26.37 24.28 -55.52
C GLY A 47 -27.39 23.26 -54.91
N PRO A 48 -28.69 23.54 -54.67
CA PRO A 48 -29.44 24.79 -54.50
C PRO A 48 -30.13 24.90 -53.09
N ARG A 49 -31.16 25.75 -52.93
CA ARG A 49 -31.77 26.16 -51.64
C ARG A 49 -33.12 25.49 -51.32
N ARG A 50 -33.52 25.47 -50.04
CA ARG A 50 -34.93 25.62 -49.57
C ARG A 50 -35.04 26.70 -48.48
N ARG A 51 -36.27 27.11 -48.13
CA ARG A 51 -36.62 28.37 -47.43
C ARG A 51 -36.93 28.20 -45.91
N PRO A 52 -36.98 29.29 -45.12
CA PRO A 52 -36.90 29.26 -43.65
C PRO A 52 -38.27 29.21 -42.93
N ARG A 53 -38.23 29.23 -41.59
CA ARG A 53 -39.31 29.65 -40.67
C ARG A 53 -38.82 30.80 -39.78
N GLU A 54 -39.76 31.57 -39.23
CA GLU A 54 -39.54 32.82 -38.48
C GLU A 54 -39.72 32.64 -36.96
N ALA A 55 -39.67 33.78 -36.24
CA ALA A 55 -39.92 34.04 -34.82
C ALA A 55 -38.70 33.91 -33.86
N ALA A 56 -38.46 34.86 -32.94
CA ALA A 56 -38.94 36.24 -32.83
C ALA A 56 -37.94 37.08 -32.00
N LEU A 57 -37.93 38.41 -32.16
CA LEU A 57 -37.01 39.33 -31.46
C LEU A 57 -37.60 39.88 -30.16
N ALA A 58 -36.72 40.07 -29.16
CA ALA A 58 -37.03 40.79 -27.93
C ALA A 58 -37.08 42.33 -28.14
N ARG A 59 -37.72 43.03 -27.20
CA ARG A 59 -37.61 44.50 -27.02
C ARG A 59 -37.73 44.86 -25.54
N ASP A 60 -36.73 45.58 -25.02
CA ASP A 60 -36.74 46.20 -23.71
C ASP A 60 -37.53 47.52 -23.70
N VAL A 61 -38.12 47.87 -22.54
CA VAL A 61 -38.62 49.21 -22.23
C VAL A 61 -38.39 49.49 -20.75
N GLU A 62 -37.52 50.45 -20.42
CA GLU A 62 -37.38 50.98 -19.06
C GLU A 62 -38.53 51.95 -18.70
N ARG A 63 -38.88 52.05 -17.41
CA ARG A 63 -39.37 53.29 -16.73
C ARG A 63 -39.30 53.10 -15.19
N PRO A 64 -39.42 54.17 -14.37
CA PRO A 64 -38.40 54.43 -13.36
C PRO A 64 -38.83 54.18 -11.91
N ALA A 65 -37.86 54.26 -11.00
CA ALA A 65 -38.04 54.09 -9.56
C ALA A 65 -38.77 55.27 -8.88
N THR A 66 -39.51 54.95 -7.81
CA THR A 66 -39.97 55.89 -6.79
C THR A 66 -39.61 55.34 -5.40
N HIS A 67 -39.17 56.20 -4.49
CA HIS A 67 -38.88 55.80 -3.12
C HIS A 67 -40.15 55.77 -2.27
N SER A 68 -40.29 54.73 -1.44
CA SER A 68 -41.19 54.75 -0.27
C SER A 68 -40.55 53.98 0.88
N THR A 69 -40.31 54.65 1.99
CA THR A 69 -39.68 54.07 3.19
C THR A 69 -40.74 53.65 4.20
N ALA A 70 -41.04 52.35 4.24
CA ALA A 70 -41.86 51.74 5.27
C ALA A 70 -40.98 50.89 6.21
N HIS A 71 -40.86 51.29 7.47
CA HIS A 71 -40.15 50.50 8.48
C HIS A 71 -40.95 49.24 8.83
N ARG A 72 -40.41 48.06 8.53
CA ARG A 72 -40.93 46.77 9.03
C ARG A 72 -40.25 46.45 10.37
N ALA A 73 -41.05 46.12 11.38
CA ALA A 73 -40.56 45.65 12.68
C ALA A 73 -39.90 44.26 12.57
N PRO A 74 -38.93 43.92 13.43
CA PRO A 74 -38.30 42.60 13.42
C PRO A 74 -39.26 41.50 13.91
N ASP A 75 -39.19 40.33 13.29
CA ASP A 75 -39.98 39.15 13.68
C ASP A 75 -39.46 38.57 15.03
N PRO A 76 -40.33 37.96 15.87
CA PRO A 76 -39.93 37.44 17.19
C PRO A 76 -39.06 36.17 17.11
N PRO A 77 -38.22 35.88 18.13
CA PRO A 77 -37.34 34.73 18.14
C PRO A 77 -38.11 33.39 18.23
N ALA A 78 -37.60 32.37 17.54
CA ALA A 78 -38.20 31.04 17.50
C ALA A 78 -38.13 30.31 18.86
N ALA A 79 -39.16 29.53 19.17
CA ALA A 79 -39.22 28.71 20.39
C ALA A 79 -38.18 27.56 20.39
N PRO A 80 -37.66 27.16 21.56
CA PRO A 80 -36.70 26.07 21.67
C PRO A 80 -37.34 24.70 21.36
N PRO A 81 -36.57 23.72 20.87
CA PRO A 81 -37.08 22.38 20.58
C PRO A 81 -37.43 21.59 21.86
N PRO A 82 -38.34 20.60 21.78
CA PRO A 82 -38.71 19.75 22.91
C PRO A 82 -37.55 18.83 23.35
N PRO A 83 -37.54 18.37 24.62
CA PRO A 83 -36.51 17.47 25.14
C PRO A 83 -36.58 16.07 24.50
N PRO A 84 -35.45 15.33 24.46
CA PRO A 84 -35.40 13.97 23.93
C PRO A 84 -36.16 12.96 24.81
N PRO A 85 -36.63 11.83 24.24
CA PRO A 85 -37.30 10.77 25.00
C PRO A 85 -36.34 10.06 25.98
N PRO A 86 -36.87 9.42 27.05
CA PRO A 86 -36.07 8.67 28.01
C PRO A 86 -35.40 7.45 27.40
N ALA A 87 -34.26 7.05 27.94
CA ALA A 87 -33.50 5.89 27.50
C ALA A 87 -34.24 4.57 27.80
N PRO A 88 -34.09 3.53 26.95
CA PRO A 88 -34.67 2.21 27.19
C PRO A 88 -34.02 1.49 28.39
N PRO A 89 -34.73 0.56 29.05
CA PRO A 89 -34.19 -0.22 30.15
C PRO A 89 -33.07 -1.18 29.69
N PRO A 90 -32.13 -1.55 30.59
CA PRO A 90 -31.06 -2.49 30.26
C PRO A 90 -31.59 -3.91 29.98
N PRO A 91 -30.89 -4.71 29.15
CA PRO A 91 -31.27 -6.10 28.87
C PRO A 91 -31.09 -7.00 30.11
N PRO A 92 -31.83 -8.12 30.19
CA PRO A 92 -31.68 -9.09 31.27
C PRO A 92 -30.31 -9.79 31.25
N PRO A 93 -29.83 -10.31 32.40
CA PRO A 93 -28.56 -11.01 32.49
C PRO A 93 -28.56 -12.30 31.67
N ALA A 94 -27.41 -12.63 31.08
CA ALA A 94 -27.23 -13.84 30.28
C ALA A 94 -27.32 -15.14 31.13
N PRO A 95 -27.86 -16.24 30.58
CA PRO A 95 -27.90 -17.53 31.28
C PRO A 95 -26.48 -18.11 31.50
N PRO A 96 -26.29 -18.95 32.52
CA PRO A 96 -25.00 -19.59 32.79
C PRO A 96 -24.57 -20.55 31.67
N PRO A 97 -23.26 -20.71 31.42
CA PRO A 97 -22.76 -21.61 30.39
C PRO A 97 -23.01 -23.09 30.75
N PRO A 98 -23.17 -23.98 29.74
CA PRO A 98 -23.35 -25.40 29.97
C PRO A 98 -22.11 -26.06 30.61
N PRO A 99 -22.28 -27.19 31.32
CA PRO A 99 -21.17 -27.92 31.92
C PRO A 99 -20.19 -28.43 30.85
N ARG A 100 -18.90 -28.48 31.21
CA ARG A 100 -17.85 -28.97 30.30
C ARG A 100 -17.99 -30.48 30.05
N PRO A 101 -17.80 -30.95 28.80
CA PRO A 101 -17.74 -32.39 28.52
C PRO A 101 -16.50 -33.04 29.19
N PRO A 102 -16.56 -34.35 29.49
CA PRO A 102 -15.43 -35.07 30.07
C PRO A 102 -14.23 -35.10 29.13
N SER A 103 -13.01 -35.16 29.70
CA SER A 103 -11.78 -35.25 28.91
C SER A 103 -11.63 -36.60 28.20
N PRO A 104 -11.11 -36.65 26.96
CA PRO A 104 -10.86 -37.91 26.27
C PRO A 104 -9.74 -38.72 26.94
N PRO A 105 -9.73 -40.06 26.80
CA PRO A 105 -8.68 -40.91 27.34
C PRO A 105 -7.32 -40.66 26.65
N PRO A 106 -6.20 -40.96 27.33
CA PRO A 106 -4.86 -40.77 26.77
C PRO A 106 -4.60 -41.73 25.58
N PRO A 107 -3.80 -41.30 24.58
CA PRO A 107 -3.47 -42.14 23.43
C PRO A 107 -2.53 -43.30 23.81
N PRO A 108 -2.56 -44.43 23.07
CA PRO A 108 -1.69 -45.57 23.33
C PRO A 108 -0.20 -45.26 23.09
N PRO A 109 0.72 -45.97 23.75
CA PRO A 109 2.16 -45.76 23.60
C PRO A 109 2.63 -46.08 22.17
N ARG A 110 3.61 -45.31 21.69
CA ARG A 110 4.19 -45.50 20.34
C ARG A 110 5.14 -46.70 20.31
N PRO A 111 5.16 -47.49 19.22
CA PRO A 111 6.13 -48.57 19.05
C PRO A 111 7.57 -48.03 18.97
N ALA A 112 8.52 -48.81 19.48
CA ALA A 112 9.93 -48.44 19.51
C ALA A 112 10.59 -48.45 18.11
N PRO A 113 11.56 -47.56 17.83
CA PRO A 113 12.27 -47.56 16.55
C PRO A 113 13.23 -48.76 16.43
N PRO A 114 13.43 -49.30 15.21
CA PRO A 114 14.35 -50.42 14.99
C PRO A 114 15.81 -50.01 15.25
N ARG A 115 16.59 -50.92 15.83
CA ARG A 115 18.03 -50.71 16.09
C ARG A 115 18.79 -50.58 14.77
N ARG A 116 19.54 -49.48 14.61
CA ARG A 116 20.59 -49.38 13.58
C ARG A 116 21.82 -50.16 14.03
N THR A 117 22.29 -51.08 13.19
CA THR A 117 23.63 -51.64 13.29
C THR A 117 24.68 -50.58 12.91
N ALA A 118 25.87 -50.68 13.50
CA ALA A 118 26.99 -49.78 13.23
C ALA A 118 27.98 -50.40 12.24
N ALA A 119 28.66 -49.54 11.47
CA ALA A 119 29.84 -49.86 10.67
C ALA A 119 30.88 -48.74 10.86
N PRO A 120 32.19 -49.03 10.80
CA PRO A 120 33.24 -48.14 11.31
C PRO A 120 33.62 -46.97 10.38
N PRO A 121 34.30 -45.93 10.89
CA PRO A 121 34.68 -44.75 10.12
C PRO A 121 36.01 -44.90 9.37
N SER A 122 36.15 -44.19 8.24
CA SER A 122 37.41 -43.99 7.51
C SER A 122 37.27 -42.85 6.50
N GLY A 123 38.39 -42.18 6.18
CA GLY A 123 38.49 -41.28 5.02
C GLY A 123 38.23 -39.79 5.27
N VAL A 124 39.25 -39.07 5.78
CA VAL A 124 39.38 -37.62 5.56
C VAL A 124 40.15 -37.40 4.26
N LEU A 125 39.60 -36.65 3.30
CA LEU A 125 40.33 -36.11 2.14
C LEU A 125 39.92 -34.66 1.84
N PRO A 126 40.78 -33.85 1.19
CA PRO A 126 40.77 -32.39 1.38
C PRO A 126 40.11 -31.57 0.26
N ARG A 127 40.08 -30.24 0.46
CA ARG A 127 39.61 -29.23 -0.51
C ARG A 127 40.57 -29.04 -1.68
N SER A 128 40.25 -29.57 -2.85
CA SER A 128 40.68 -29.00 -4.15
C SER A 128 39.86 -29.54 -5.33
N ALA A 129 39.59 -28.67 -6.31
CA ALA A 129 39.16 -28.93 -7.69
C ALA A 129 38.07 -29.98 -7.98
N LEU A 130 36.93 -29.53 -8.55
CA LEU A 130 36.69 -29.73 -10.00
C LEU A 130 35.66 -28.73 -10.55
N ARG A 131 35.89 -28.24 -11.79
CA ARG A 131 34.87 -27.58 -12.62
C ARG A 131 34.30 -28.60 -13.61
N ALA A 132 32.98 -28.81 -13.64
CA ALA A 132 32.31 -29.45 -14.77
C ALA A 132 30.84 -29.01 -14.87
N ARG A 133 30.28 -29.08 -16.09
CA ARG A 133 28.84 -28.87 -16.36
C ARG A 133 28.13 -30.22 -16.41
N VAL A 134 26.87 -30.28 -15.98
CA VAL A 134 25.92 -31.35 -16.37
C VAL A 134 24.58 -30.69 -16.75
N GLY A 135 23.94 -31.21 -17.80
CA GLY A 135 22.68 -30.70 -18.35
C GLY A 135 21.42 -31.28 -17.69
N PRO A 136 20.22 -30.93 -18.19
CA PRO A 136 18.96 -31.26 -17.54
C PRO A 136 18.37 -32.60 -18.01
N ARG A 137 18.00 -33.48 -17.06
CA ARG A 137 16.80 -34.35 -17.12
C ARG A 137 16.58 -35.16 -15.83
N SER A 138 15.31 -35.53 -15.61
CA SER A 138 14.82 -36.61 -14.74
C SER A 138 15.20 -36.63 -13.25
N LEU A 139 14.33 -36.06 -12.42
CA LEU A 139 13.87 -36.76 -11.21
C LEU A 139 12.34 -36.65 -11.13
N SER A 140 11.67 -37.79 -10.87
CA SER A 140 10.21 -37.92 -10.87
C SER A 140 9.65 -37.98 -9.44
N ARG A 141 8.44 -37.45 -9.27
CA ARG A 141 7.47 -37.71 -8.18
C ARG A 141 8.06 -38.05 -6.79
N ALA A 142 8.21 -37.03 -5.96
CA ALA A 142 8.15 -37.16 -4.51
C ALA A 142 7.13 -36.15 -3.94
N PRO A 143 6.36 -36.49 -2.87
CA PRO A 143 5.38 -35.58 -2.29
C PRO A 143 6.06 -34.42 -1.55
N PHE A 144 5.60 -33.20 -1.80
CA PHE A 144 6.19 -31.97 -1.26
C PHE A 144 5.90 -31.83 0.25
N ARG A 145 6.88 -32.15 1.10
CA ARG A 145 6.89 -31.71 2.51
C ARG A 145 7.51 -30.31 2.61
N PRO A 146 6.83 -29.31 3.20
CA PRO A 146 7.41 -27.98 3.40
C PRO A 146 8.57 -28.07 4.39
N THR A 147 9.79 -28.11 3.87
CA THR A 147 11.02 -28.21 4.66
C THR A 147 11.68 -26.85 4.68
N THR A 148 11.26 -26.00 5.63
CA THR A 148 11.86 -24.67 5.82
C THR A 148 13.29 -24.82 6.32
N THR A 149 14.24 -24.82 5.38
CA THR A 149 15.67 -24.92 5.68
C THR A 149 16.19 -23.63 6.30
N SER A 150 15.93 -23.45 7.60
CA SER A 150 16.59 -22.41 8.39
C SER A 150 18.07 -22.77 8.54
N LEU A 151 18.94 -22.05 7.83
CA LEU A 151 20.39 -22.23 7.90
C LEU A 151 20.94 -21.60 9.19
N ARG A 152 20.56 -22.14 10.36
CA ARG A 152 21.09 -21.72 11.66
C ARG A 152 22.56 -22.15 11.78
N LEU A 153 23.47 -21.25 11.41
CA LEU A 153 24.89 -21.36 11.73
C LEU A 153 25.06 -21.48 13.25
N ARG A 154 25.58 -22.63 13.70
CA ARG A 154 25.80 -22.92 15.12
C ARG A 154 27.22 -22.57 15.52
N HIS A 155 27.39 -21.58 16.40
CA HIS A 155 28.52 -21.55 17.33
C HIS A 155 28.08 -20.91 18.66
N PRO A 156 28.55 -21.39 19.83
CA PRO A 156 27.93 -21.03 21.11
C PRO A 156 28.69 -19.94 21.86
N PHE A 157 27.95 -18.96 22.40
CA PHE A 157 28.07 -18.57 23.82
C PHE A 157 26.79 -17.82 24.23
N LEU A 158 26.17 -18.21 25.34
CA LEU A 158 24.99 -17.53 25.90
C LEU A 158 25.24 -17.25 27.38
N ALA A 159 25.38 -15.97 27.72
CA ALA A 159 25.32 -15.47 29.09
C ALA A 159 24.09 -14.55 29.21
N ARG A 160 23.38 -14.65 30.33
CA ARG A 160 22.00 -14.15 30.49
C ARG A 160 21.96 -13.00 31.49
N ALA A 161 21.48 -11.83 31.07
CA ALA A 161 21.09 -10.75 31.98
C ALA A 161 19.85 -10.02 31.43
N SER A 162 18.89 -9.73 32.30
CA SER A 162 17.73 -8.88 32.00
C SER A 162 17.50 -7.94 33.17
N ARG A 163 17.23 -6.66 32.87
CA ARG A 163 16.66 -5.69 33.82
C ARG A 163 15.59 -4.86 33.10
N ARG A 164 14.63 -4.35 33.86
CA ARG A 164 13.53 -3.46 33.42
C ARG A 164 13.89 -2.00 33.73
N ALA A 165 13.35 -1.08 32.94
CA ALA A 165 12.95 0.27 33.34
C ALA A 165 11.71 0.67 32.49
N PRO A 166 10.86 1.63 32.92
CA PRO A 166 9.48 1.71 32.43
C PRO A 166 9.12 2.93 31.56
N ASP A 167 8.00 2.77 30.85
CA ASP A 167 6.95 3.73 30.49
C ASP A 167 7.30 5.19 30.15
N GLY A 168 7.20 5.49 28.86
CA GLY A 168 6.86 6.80 28.30
C GLY A 168 6.29 6.58 26.90
N LEU A 169 5.25 7.31 26.50
CA LEU A 169 4.69 7.15 25.15
C LEU A 169 5.77 7.53 24.12
N PRO A 170 6.13 6.67 23.16
CA PRO A 170 7.24 6.95 22.26
C PRO A 170 6.92 8.16 21.37
N PRO A 171 7.93 8.98 21.02
CA PRO A 171 7.77 10.01 20.01
C PRO A 171 7.34 9.37 18.67
N PRO A 172 6.65 10.10 17.78
CA PRO A 172 6.30 9.59 16.46
C PRO A 172 7.58 9.10 15.73
N PRO A 173 7.49 7.99 14.96
CA PRO A 173 8.66 7.47 14.25
C PRO A 173 9.29 8.55 13.36
N PRO A 174 10.64 8.61 13.29
CA PRO A 174 11.29 9.38 12.24
C PRO A 174 10.89 8.80 10.87
N PRO A 175 10.93 9.60 9.79
CA PRO A 175 10.71 9.08 8.44
C PRO A 175 11.71 7.94 8.13
N PRO A 176 11.32 6.96 7.31
CA PRO A 176 12.21 5.83 6.99
C PRO A 176 13.52 6.36 6.38
N PRO A 177 14.68 5.81 6.78
CA PRO A 177 15.96 6.26 6.28
C PRO A 177 16.07 5.96 4.77
N PRO A 178 16.85 6.76 4.02
CA PRO A 178 17.10 6.49 2.61
C PRO A 178 17.79 5.12 2.42
N PRO A 179 17.76 4.55 1.21
CA PRO A 179 18.63 3.44 0.84
C PRO A 179 20.10 3.74 1.21
N PRO A 180 20.91 2.73 1.56
CA PRO A 180 22.36 2.91 1.69
C PRO A 180 22.90 3.51 0.37
N PRO A 181 23.77 4.55 0.39
CA PRO A 181 24.17 5.26 -0.82
C PRO A 181 24.75 4.36 -1.92
N ASP A 182 25.47 3.30 -1.53
CA ASP A 182 26.10 2.34 -2.43
C ASP A 182 25.14 1.25 -2.95
N HIS A 183 23.91 1.18 -2.41
CA HIS A 183 22.93 0.12 -2.65
C HIS A 183 21.49 0.66 -2.82
N PRO A 184 21.20 1.43 -3.90
CA PRO A 184 19.88 1.99 -4.17
C PRO A 184 18.78 0.93 -4.40
N GLU A 185 19.14 -0.33 -4.66
CA GLU A 185 18.23 -1.47 -4.77
C GLU A 185 17.63 -1.95 -3.43
N ILE A 186 18.17 -1.48 -2.30
CA ILE A 186 17.71 -1.85 -0.95
C ILE A 186 16.67 -0.84 -0.44
N ASN A 187 15.42 -1.28 -0.39
CA ASN A 187 14.34 -0.58 0.30
C ASN A 187 14.42 -0.86 1.81
N VAL A 188 14.55 0.18 2.64
CA VAL A 188 14.64 0.05 4.10
C VAL A 188 13.26 0.22 4.74
N LEU A 189 12.74 -0.85 5.33
CA LEU A 189 11.50 -0.86 6.09
C LEU A 189 11.85 -0.62 7.57
N ASP A 190 11.95 0.66 7.95
CA ASP A 190 12.17 1.11 9.33
C ASP A 190 10.84 1.58 9.92
N GLN A 191 10.41 0.95 11.01
CA GLN A 191 9.06 1.11 11.54
C GLN A 191 9.04 1.09 13.07
N VAL A 192 8.15 1.91 13.65
CA VAL A 192 7.74 1.90 15.06
C VAL A 192 6.22 1.92 15.07
N SER A 193 5.57 0.98 15.75
CA SER A 193 4.10 0.93 15.88
C SER A 193 3.31 1.02 14.55
N PRO A 194 3.53 0.14 13.55
CA PRO A 194 3.13 0.28 12.14
C PRO A 194 1.63 0.09 11.84
N ARG A 195 0.76 0.30 12.83
CA ARG A 195 -0.66 -0.03 12.72
C ARG A 195 -1.39 0.98 11.83
N GLY A 196 -1.94 0.50 10.71
CA GLY A 196 -2.56 1.33 9.69
C GLY A 196 -1.63 1.71 8.53
N ASP A 197 -0.35 1.33 8.54
CA ASP A 197 0.59 1.55 7.43
C ASP A 197 0.11 0.86 6.12
N GLY A 198 -0.77 -0.14 6.24
CA GLY A 198 -1.33 -0.90 5.11
C GLY A 198 -0.61 -2.22 4.84
N ALA A 199 0.61 -2.41 5.35
CA ALA A 199 1.29 -3.71 5.34
C ALA A 199 0.64 -4.75 6.29
N ASP A 200 -0.18 -4.26 7.22
CA ASP A 200 -1.08 -5.00 8.12
C ASP A 200 -2.41 -5.41 7.44
N ASN A 201 -2.34 -5.70 6.14
CA ASN A 201 -3.41 -6.23 5.30
C ASN A 201 -2.83 -7.35 4.43
N TRP A 202 -3.62 -8.37 4.06
CA TRP A 202 -3.15 -9.47 3.21
C TRP A 202 -2.91 -8.98 1.78
N HIS A 203 -1.68 -9.10 1.30
CA HIS A 203 -1.30 -8.61 -0.03
C HIS A 203 -0.09 -9.31 -0.67
N ALA A 204 0.10 -9.06 -1.96
CA ALA A 204 1.31 -9.36 -2.70
C ALA A 204 1.91 -8.05 -3.27
N ASP A 205 3.25 -7.96 -3.29
CA ASP A 205 4.00 -6.80 -3.74
C ASP A 205 3.68 -6.45 -5.21
N HIS A 206 3.46 -5.16 -5.46
CA HIS A 206 3.41 -4.55 -6.80
C HIS A 206 2.38 -5.15 -7.78
N THR A 207 1.29 -5.75 -7.30
CA THR A 207 0.26 -6.33 -8.23
C THR A 207 -0.43 -5.29 -9.11
N TYR A 208 -0.38 -4.00 -8.76
CA TYR A 208 -0.82 -2.87 -9.58
C TYR A 208 0.09 -2.56 -10.79
N THR A 209 1.16 -3.33 -11.04
CA THR A 209 2.00 -3.16 -12.24
C THR A 209 1.73 -4.28 -13.25
N LYS A 210 2.02 -4.02 -14.54
CA LYS A 210 1.85 -5.00 -15.62
C LYS A 210 2.73 -6.25 -15.44
N ARG A 211 3.86 -6.12 -14.72
CA ARG A 211 4.76 -7.21 -14.35
C ARG A 211 5.04 -7.12 -12.84
N PRO A 212 4.16 -7.70 -12.00
CA PRO A 212 4.32 -7.70 -10.56
C PRO A 212 5.64 -8.33 -10.13
N ALA A 213 6.05 -8.10 -8.88
CA ALA A 213 7.28 -8.68 -8.37
C ALA A 213 7.26 -10.22 -8.45
N MET A 214 8.36 -10.83 -8.90
CA MET A 214 8.55 -12.28 -8.81
C MET A 214 8.62 -12.72 -7.35
N GLY A 215 9.31 -11.91 -6.55
CA GLY A 215 9.59 -12.21 -5.15
C GLY A 215 10.27 -11.04 -4.46
N SER A 216 10.36 -11.13 -3.14
CA SER A 216 11.07 -10.18 -2.29
C SER A 216 12.01 -10.95 -1.36
N ILE A 217 13.25 -10.49 -1.26
CA ILE A 217 14.24 -10.97 -0.29
C ILE A 217 14.24 -9.98 0.86
N LEU A 218 14.06 -10.45 2.09
CA LEU A 218 14.00 -9.62 3.28
C LEU A 218 15.04 -10.06 4.31
N ARG A 219 15.80 -9.10 4.85
CA ARG A 219 16.83 -9.31 5.87
C ARG A 219 16.50 -8.52 7.14
N ALA A 220 16.45 -9.19 8.29
CA ALA A 220 16.38 -8.52 9.58
C ALA A 220 17.70 -7.82 9.93
N VAL A 221 17.62 -6.50 10.16
CA VAL A 221 18.72 -5.69 10.68
C VAL A 221 18.54 -5.45 12.18
N LYS A 222 17.32 -5.09 12.58
CA LYS A 222 16.88 -4.97 13.98
C LYS A 222 15.45 -5.49 14.09
N VAL A 223 15.15 -6.21 15.16
CA VAL A 223 13.79 -6.71 15.46
C VAL A 223 13.34 -6.25 16.84
N PRO A 224 12.02 -6.14 17.08
CA PRO A 224 11.48 -6.03 18.43
C PRO A 224 11.85 -7.25 19.28
N ARG A 225 11.90 -7.07 20.60
CA ARG A 225 12.02 -8.18 21.55
C ARG A 225 10.82 -9.14 21.50
N TYR A 226 9.63 -8.62 21.18
CA TYR A 226 8.39 -9.38 20.97
C TYR A 226 7.56 -8.74 19.86
N GLY A 227 6.88 -9.57 19.05
CA GLY A 227 6.06 -9.10 17.93
C GLY A 227 6.88 -8.67 16.70
N GLY A 228 6.20 -8.17 15.68
CA GLY A 228 6.81 -7.80 14.39
C GLY A 228 7.04 -8.99 13.47
N ASP A 229 6.30 -10.08 13.67
CA ASP A 229 6.32 -11.25 12.81
C ASP A 229 5.79 -10.93 11.40
N THR A 230 6.00 -11.85 10.46
CA THR A 230 5.36 -11.78 9.15
C THR A 230 4.63 -13.08 8.87
N MET A 231 3.33 -12.98 8.61
CA MET A 231 2.49 -14.10 8.24
C MET A 231 2.44 -14.21 6.71
N PHE A 232 2.44 -15.43 6.19
CA PHE A 232 2.40 -15.74 4.77
C PHE A 232 1.28 -16.74 4.50
N ALA A 233 0.50 -16.54 3.43
CA ALA A 233 -0.61 -17.39 3.03
C ALA A 233 -0.33 -18.01 1.65
N SER A 234 -0.52 -19.33 1.51
CA SER A 234 -0.33 -20.04 0.25
C SER A 234 -1.54 -19.89 -0.67
N MET A 235 -1.38 -19.16 -1.77
CA MET A 235 -2.45 -18.95 -2.74
C MET A 235 -2.78 -20.20 -3.57
N TYR A 236 -1.88 -21.20 -3.56
CA TYR A 236 -2.18 -22.55 -4.03
C TYR A 236 -3.18 -23.24 -3.09
N ALA A 237 -2.93 -23.25 -1.78
CA ALA A 237 -3.84 -23.87 -0.82
C ALA A 237 -5.21 -23.18 -0.81
N ALA A 238 -5.22 -21.85 -0.90
CA ALA A 238 -6.43 -21.07 -1.09
C ALA A 238 -7.21 -21.51 -2.34
N TYR A 239 -6.55 -21.67 -3.50
CA TYR A 239 -7.21 -22.20 -4.70
C TYR A 239 -7.67 -23.64 -4.54
N ASP A 240 -6.80 -24.54 -4.06
CA ASP A 240 -7.09 -25.97 -3.90
C ASP A 240 -8.29 -26.21 -2.97
N ALA A 241 -8.50 -25.37 -1.96
CA ALA A 241 -9.65 -25.42 -1.05
C ALA A 241 -10.98 -24.87 -1.62
N LEU A 242 -10.98 -24.13 -2.75
CA LEU A 242 -12.23 -23.65 -3.35
C LEU A 242 -13.10 -24.82 -3.85
N SER A 243 -14.42 -24.70 -3.69
CA SER A 243 -15.38 -25.68 -4.22
C SER A 243 -15.32 -25.75 -5.75
N VAL A 244 -15.71 -26.89 -6.34
CA VAL A 244 -15.70 -27.05 -7.81
C VAL A 244 -16.57 -26.01 -8.53
N PRO A 245 -17.78 -25.63 -8.05
CA PRO A 245 -18.54 -24.51 -8.61
C PRO A 245 -17.79 -23.17 -8.53
N MET A 246 -17.14 -22.86 -7.40
CA MET A 246 -16.39 -21.60 -7.25
C MET A 246 -15.15 -21.57 -8.16
N LYS A 247 -14.44 -22.70 -8.31
CA LYS A 247 -13.34 -22.85 -9.28
C LYS A 247 -13.78 -22.63 -10.73
N LYS A 248 -15.03 -22.99 -11.08
CA LYS A 248 -15.61 -22.72 -12.40
C LYS A 248 -16.03 -21.26 -12.56
N LEU A 249 -16.68 -20.67 -11.55
CA LEU A 249 -17.13 -19.27 -11.57
C LEU A 249 -15.96 -18.30 -11.77
N LEU A 250 -14.81 -18.57 -11.16
CA LEU A 250 -13.64 -17.70 -11.21
C LEU A 250 -12.71 -17.97 -12.41
N ASP A 251 -12.94 -19.02 -13.21
CA ASP A 251 -12.04 -19.37 -14.30
C ASP A 251 -12.20 -18.40 -15.48
N GLY A 252 -11.09 -17.83 -15.96
CA GLY A 252 -11.10 -16.80 -16.99
C GLY A 252 -11.50 -15.39 -16.54
N LEU A 253 -12.09 -15.21 -15.34
CA LEU A 253 -12.36 -13.89 -14.78
C LEU A 253 -11.07 -13.10 -14.54
N LYS A 254 -11.15 -11.78 -14.74
CA LYS A 254 -10.03 -10.85 -14.56
C LYS A 254 -10.43 -9.71 -13.63
N ALA A 255 -9.47 -9.16 -12.91
CA ALA A 255 -9.66 -8.06 -11.99
C ALA A 255 -8.73 -6.89 -12.31
N VAL A 256 -9.16 -5.67 -11.98
CA VAL A 256 -8.34 -4.46 -12.05
C VAL A 256 -7.53 -4.32 -10.77
N HIS A 257 -6.22 -4.10 -10.93
CA HIS A 257 -5.29 -3.78 -9.86
C HIS A 257 -4.80 -2.35 -10.04
N ASP A 258 -4.95 -1.54 -8.99
CA ASP A 258 -4.62 -0.12 -8.94
C ASP A 258 -3.82 0.17 -7.66
N ILE A 259 -2.86 1.08 -7.74
CA ILE A 259 -2.10 1.56 -6.60
C ILE A 259 -2.93 2.48 -5.68
N THR A 260 -4.06 3.03 -6.15
CA THR A 260 -4.89 4.04 -5.45
C THR A 260 -5.10 3.81 -3.95
N LEU A 261 -5.43 2.59 -3.51
CA LEU A 261 -5.66 2.28 -2.10
C LEU A 261 -4.38 2.47 -1.26
N SER A 262 -3.24 2.04 -1.80
CA SER A 262 -1.93 2.16 -1.15
C SER A 262 -1.37 3.59 -1.25
N ALA A 263 -1.53 4.24 -2.41
CA ALA A 263 -1.13 5.63 -2.63
C ALA A 263 -1.89 6.60 -1.71
N THR A 264 -3.21 6.46 -1.59
CA THR A 264 -4.04 7.30 -0.73
C THR A 264 -3.67 7.17 0.76
N ARG A 265 -3.31 5.97 1.23
CA ARG A 265 -2.76 5.77 2.59
C ARG A 265 -1.42 6.49 2.75
N GLY A 266 -0.49 6.30 1.81
CA GLY A 266 0.83 6.96 1.84
C GLY A 266 0.77 8.49 1.80
N ILE A 267 -0.16 9.05 1.01
CA ILE A 267 -0.42 10.50 0.96
C ILE A 267 -1.01 10.98 2.30
N ARG A 268 -2.02 10.28 2.85
CA ARG A 268 -2.65 10.63 4.14
C ARG A 268 -1.67 10.54 5.32
N ALA A 269 -0.68 9.65 5.26
CA ALA A 269 0.39 9.53 6.25
C ALA A 269 1.54 10.54 6.05
N GLY A 270 1.53 11.34 4.98
CA GLY A 270 2.64 12.24 4.63
C GLY A 270 3.89 11.53 4.08
N HIS A 271 3.85 10.21 3.92
CA HIS A 271 4.94 9.40 3.36
C HIS A 271 5.11 9.58 1.85
N VAL A 272 4.11 10.15 1.15
CA VAL A 272 4.12 10.36 -0.30
C VAL A 272 3.72 11.80 -0.62
N ALA A 273 4.67 12.59 -1.14
CA ALA A 273 4.46 14.00 -1.50
C ALA A 273 3.80 14.21 -2.88
N GLN A 274 3.73 13.17 -3.72
CA GLN A 274 3.07 13.24 -5.04
C GLN A 274 1.55 13.09 -4.90
N SER A 275 0.78 13.79 -5.73
CA SER A 275 -0.68 13.61 -5.77
C SER A 275 -1.06 12.25 -6.36
N LEU A 276 -2.23 11.74 -5.96
CA LEU A 276 -2.78 10.47 -6.45
C LEU A 276 -2.83 10.44 -7.99
N GLY A 277 -3.25 11.53 -8.63
CA GLY A 277 -3.35 11.61 -10.09
C GLY A 277 -2.00 11.59 -10.82
N GLU A 278 -0.91 12.07 -10.21
CA GLU A 278 0.45 11.91 -10.77
C GLU A 278 0.95 10.47 -10.63
N ILE A 279 0.63 9.83 -9.51
CA ILE A 279 0.98 8.42 -9.26
C ILE A 279 0.24 7.52 -10.26
N GLN A 280 -1.07 7.70 -10.45
CA GLN A 280 -1.87 6.95 -11.44
C GLN A 280 -1.44 7.21 -12.89
N LYS A 281 -0.98 8.43 -13.24
CA LYS A 281 -0.42 8.71 -14.57
C LYS A 281 0.85 7.90 -14.87
N ARG A 282 1.67 7.65 -13.85
CA ARG A 282 2.91 6.84 -13.95
C ARG A 282 2.65 5.34 -13.79
N LEU A 283 1.64 4.98 -13.02
CA LEU A 283 1.23 3.61 -12.69
C LEU A 283 -0.28 3.46 -12.95
N PRO A 284 -0.70 3.42 -14.23
CA PRO A 284 -2.12 3.28 -14.58
C PRO A 284 -2.65 1.90 -14.14
N PRO A 285 -3.95 1.78 -13.84
CA PRO A 285 -4.55 0.50 -13.45
C PRO A 285 -4.32 -0.60 -14.50
N VAL A 286 -4.06 -1.82 -14.03
CA VAL A 286 -3.75 -2.99 -14.86
C VAL A 286 -4.74 -4.12 -14.65
N VAL A 287 -4.90 -5.00 -15.65
CA VAL A 287 -5.85 -6.12 -15.60
C VAL A 287 -5.10 -7.45 -15.49
N HIS A 288 -5.38 -8.21 -14.44
CA HIS A 288 -4.79 -9.53 -14.18
C HIS A 288 -5.88 -10.62 -14.03
N PRO A 289 -5.61 -11.90 -14.34
CA PRO A 289 -6.54 -13.00 -14.06
C PRO A 289 -6.72 -13.20 -12.56
N ILE A 290 -7.96 -13.47 -12.12
CA ILE A 290 -8.28 -13.79 -10.72
C ILE A 290 -7.69 -15.14 -10.32
N ILE A 291 -7.63 -16.08 -11.27
CA ILE A 291 -6.97 -17.37 -11.12
C ILE A 291 -5.74 -17.39 -12.04
N ARG A 292 -4.56 -17.12 -11.46
CA ARG A 292 -3.27 -17.14 -12.17
C ARG A 292 -2.72 -18.57 -12.26
N THR A 293 -2.05 -18.89 -13.35
CA THR A 293 -1.17 -20.05 -13.49
C THR A 293 0.27 -19.66 -13.16
N HIS A 294 0.90 -20.32 -12.19
CA HIS A 294 2.28 -20.01 -11.84
C HIS A 294 3.26 -20.48 -12.93
N PRO A 295 4.19 -19.62 -13.41
CA PRO A 295 4.98 -19.87 -14.63
C PRO A 295 5.86 -21.11 -14.58
N ILE A 296 6.38 -21.49 -13.40
CA ILE A 296 7.29 -22.63 -13.24
C ILE A 296 6.53 -23.90 -12.86
N THR A 297 5.82 -23.88 -11.73
CA THR A 297 5.11 -25.04 -11.14
C THR A 297 3.84 -25.44 -11.89
N LYS A 298 3.32 -24.58 -12.78
CA LYS A 298 2.07 -24.75 -13.56
C LYS A 298 0.80 -24.95 -12.73
N LYS A 299 0.85 -24.73 -11.42
CA LYS A 299 -0.33 -24.75 -10.54
C LYS A 299 -1.17 -23.47 -10.70
N LYS A 300 -2.50 -23.60 -10.65
CA LYS A 300 -3.44 -22.48 -10.50
C LYS A 300 -3.42 -21.93 -9.06
N LEU A 301 -3.65 -20.64 -8.89
CA LEU A 301 -3.67 -19.92 -7.61
C LEU A 301 -4.60 -18.70 -7.67
N VAL A 302 -5.15 -18.28 -6.52
CA VAL A 302 -5.95 -17.04 -6.43
C VAL A 302 -5.00 -15.82 -6.42
N PHE A 303 -5.27 -14.81 -7.26
CA PHE A 303 -4.35 -13.68 -7.49
C PHE A 303 -5.01 -12.30 -7.30
N VAL A 304 -5.88 -12.15 -6.30
CA VAL A 304 -6.50 -10.86 -5.91
C VAL A 304 -6.18 -10.51 -4.45
N ASN A 305 -6.08 -9.21 -4.12
CA ASN A 305 -5.76 -8.76 -2.75
C ASN A 305 -6.33 -7.37 -2.41
N SER A 306 -6.61 -7.15 -1.12
CA SER A 306 -7.28 -5.94 -0.60
C SER A 306 -6.44 -4.65 -0.59
N ASN A 307 -5.17 -4.71 -1.01
CA ASN A 307 -4.29 -3.53 -1.11
C ASN A 307 -4.16 -2.99 -2.55
N SER A 308 -4.67 -3.69 -3.55
CA SER A 308 -4.57 -3.27 -4.95
C SER A 308 -5.75 -3.67 -5.84
N THR A 309 -6.41 -4.80 -5.60
CA THR A 309 -7.52 -5.23 -6.44
C THR A 309 -8.77 -4.39 -6.13
N THR A 310 -9.31 -3.68 -7.13
CA THR A 310 -10.45 -2.76 -6.96
C THR A 310 -11.77 -3.38 -7.39
N HIS A 311 -11.85 -3.97 -8.59
CA HIS A 311 -13.06 -4.57 -9.12
C HIS A 311 -12.79 -5.70 -10.13
N ILE A 312 -13.80 -6.52 -10.38
CA ILE A 312 -13.80 -7.58 -11.40
C ILE A 312 -14.27 -6.99 -12.75
N VAL A 313 -13.51 -7.26 -13.81
CA VAL A 313 -13.80 -6.74 -15.16
C VAL A 313 -15.06 -7.40 -15.71
N GLY A 314 -16.06 -6.58 -16.03
CA GLY A 314 -17.30 -7.02 -16.67
C GLY A 314 -18.41 -7.46 -15.72
N LEU A 315 -18.22 -7.35 -14.39
CA LEU A 315 -19.28 -7.54 -13.39
C LEU A 315 -19.75 -6.19 -12.83
N PRO A 316 -21.03 -6.06 -12.43
CA PRO A 316 -21.51 -4.93 -11.64
C PRO A 316 -20.77 -4.82 -10.29
N ASP A 317 -20.64 -3.60 -9.77
CA ASP A 317 -19.89 -3.30 -8.55
C ASP A 317 -20.27 -4.19 -7.35
N ALA A 318 -21.56 -4.44 -7.14
CA ALA A 318 -22.05 -5.27 -6.02
C ALA A 318 -21.69 -6.76 -6.15
N GLU A 319 -21.67 -7.31 -7.37
CA GLU A 319 -21.24 -8.69 -7.63
C GLU A 319 -19.73 -8.82 -7.49
N SER A 320 -19.00 -7.85 -8.06
CA SER A 320 -17.56 -7.70 -7.92
C SER A 320 -17.14 -7.61 -6.44
N GLU A 321 -17.77 -6.75 -5.65
CA GLU A 321 -17.49 -6.59 -4.22
C GLU A 321 -17.78 -7.89 -3.45
N ALA A 322 -18.92 -8.54 -3.68
CA ALA A 322 -19.28 -9.78 -3.00
C ALA A 322 -18.25 -10.90 -3.25
N ILE A 323 -17.80 -11.08 -4.50
CA ILE A 323 -16.80 -12.10 -4.86
C ILE A 323 -15.42 -11.74 -4.31
N LEU A 324 -14.98 -10.49 -4.43
CA LEU A 324 -13.68 -10.05 -3.92
C LEU A 324 -13.63 -10.14 -2.39
N ARG A 325 -14.69 -9.71 -1.69
CA ARG A 325 -14.83 -9.83 -0.23
C ARG A 325 -14.76 -11.29 0.23
N PHE A 326 -15.45 -12.21 -0.45
CA PHE A 326 -15.31 -13.65 -0.19
C PHE A 326 -13.85 -14.11 -0.34
N LEU A 327 -13.15 -13.74 -1.42
CA LEU A 327 -11.76 -14.13 -1.64
C LEU A 327 -10.80 -13.52 -0.61
N TYR A 328 -11.04 -12.29 -0.14
CA TYR A 328 -10.23 -11.64 0.90
C TYR A 328 -10.41 -12.27 2.28
N GLU A 329 -11.62 -12.71 2.63
CA GLU A 329 -11.86 -13.48 3.86
C GLU A 329 -11.29 -14.91 3.74
N HIS A 330 -11.42 -15.55 2.58
CA HIS A 330 -10.90 -16.91 2.33
C HIS A 330 -9.39 -17.02 2.58
N VAL A 331 -8.59 -16.02 2.23
CA VAL A 331 -7.14 -15.97 2.53
C VAL A 331 -6.83 -16.00 4.04
N LYS A 332 -7.76 -15.56 4.89
CA LYS A 332 -7.58 -15.52 6.34
C LYS A 332 -7.74 -16.89 7.01
N THR A 333 -8.12 -17.93 6.26
CA THR A 333 -8.18 -19.34 6.72
C THR A 333 -6.81 -19.80 7.26
N PRO A 334 -6.70 -20.21 8.54
CA PRO A 334 -5.41 -20.55 9.17
C PRO A 334 -4.64 -21.67 8.47
N GLU A 335 -5.33 -22.63 7.88
CA GLU A 335 -4.77 -23.80 7.18
C GLU A 335 -3.90 -23.41 5.97
N PHE A 336 -4.05 -22.20 5.43
CA PHE A 336 -3.24 -21.71 4.32
C PHE A 336 -1.96 -21.01 4.79
N GLN A 337 -1.79 -20.80 6.10
CA GLN A 337 -0.87 -19.81 6.65
C GLN A 337 0.34 -20.40 7.37
N VAL A 338 1.42 -19.61 7.39
CA VAL A 338 2.58 -19.79 8.28
C VAL A 338 2.95 -18.43 8.88
N ARG A 339 3.25 -18.40 10.18
CA ARG A 339 3.77 -17.22 10.88
C ARG A 339 5.29 -17.36 11.02
N PHE A 340 6.04 -16.43 10.42
CA PHE A 340 7.50 -16.38 10.49
C PHE A 340 7.93 -15.37 11.55
N ALA A 341 8.57 -15.88 12.60
CA ALA A 341 9.19 -15.07 13.64
C ALA A 341 10.60 -14.65 13.24
N TRP A 342 10.95 -13.39 13.48
CA TRP A 342 12.22 -12.81 13.05
C TRP A 342 13.26 -12.80 14.17
N ASP A 343 14.31 -13.63 14.06
CA ASP A 343 15.58 -13.38 14.76
C ASP A 343 16.37 -12.28 14.01
N GLU A 344 17.23 -11.50 14.69
CA GLU A 344 18.17 -10.62 13.97
C GLU A 344 19.01 -11.39 12.95
N ARG A 345 19.35 -10.75 11.83
CA ARG A 345 20.09 -11.36 10.69
C ARG A 345 19.34 -12.48 9.96
N SER A 346 18.09 -12.80 10.34
CA SER A 346 17.22 -13.69 9.57
C SER A 346 17.07 -13.22 8.13
N LEU A 347 17.01 -14.19 7.21
CA LEU A 347 16.74 -13.98 5.79
C LEU A 347 15.49 -14.76 5.39
N ALA A 348 14.55 -14.10 4.72
CA ALA A 348 13.37 -14.71 4.13
C ALA A 348 13.33 -14.45 2.63
N PHE A 349 12.89 -15.45 1.86
CA PHE A 349 12.70 -15.39 0.42
C PHE A 349 11.22 -15.65 0.13
N LEU A 350 10.51 -14.63 -0.34
CA LEU A 350 9.09 -14.71 -0.70
C LEU A 350 8.95 -14.94 -2.21
N ASP A 351 8.24 -15.99 -2.64
CA ASP A 351 7.72 -16.08 -4.02
C ASP A 351 6.36 -15.35 -4.08
N ASN A 352 6.43 -14.11 -4.55
CA ASN A 352 5.32 -13.15 -4.56
C ASN A 352 4.26 -13.48 -5.64
N ARG A 353 4.53 -14.46 -6.50
CA ARG A 353 3.56 -14.92 -7.53
C ARG A 353 2.55 -15.91 -6.98
N CYS A 354 2.84 -16.56 -5.85
CA CYS A 354 1.99 -17.62 -5.28
C CYS A 354 1.73 -17.53 -3.77
N ALA A 355 2.22 -16.49 -3.10
CA ALA A 355 1.95 -16.23 -1.69
C ALA A 355 1.49 -14.79 -1.48
N GLN A 356 0.56 -14.59 -0.54
CA GLN A 356 0.32 -13.28 0.07
C GLN A 356 1.01 -13.21 1.43
N HIS A 357 1.20 -11.99 1.92
CA HIS A 357 1.84 -11.72 3.20
C HIS A 357 1.12 -10.62 3.99
N TYR A 358 1.37 -10.62 5.29
CA TYR A 358 0.78 -9.74 6.29
C TYR A 358 1.86 -9.42 7.34
N ALA A 359 2.21 -8.15 7.50
CA ALA A 359 3.09 -7.70 8.57
C ALA A 359 2.28 -7.53 9.85
N VAL A 360 2.66 -8.21 10.95
CA VAL A 360 1.86 -8.16 12.17
C VAL A 360 2.18 -6.87 12.96
N PRO A 361 1.19 -5.99 13.24
CA PRO A 361 1.41 -4.73 13.95
C PRO A 361 1.28 -4.93 15.47
N ASP A 362 1.96 -5.94 16.02
CA ASP A 362 1.92 -6.37 17.42
C ASP A 362 3.19 -5.97 18.20
N TYR A 363 3.80 -4.84 17.85
CA TYR A 363 5.03 -4.32 18.44
C TYR A 363 5.08 -2.79 18.47
N ASP A 364 5.84 -2.25 19.43
CA ASP A 364 6.13 -0.82 19.66
C ASP A 364 7.63 -0.49 19.65
N GLU A 365 8.53 -1.48 19.72
CA GLU A 365 9.98 -1.29 19.55
C GLU A 365 10.39 -1.07 18.07
N ARG A 366 11.40 -0.22 17.80
CA ARG A 366 11.87 0.05 16.42
C ARG A 366 12.39 -1.21 15.71
N ARG A 367 11.76 -1.55 14.58
CA ARG A 367 12.06 -2.70 13.70
C ARG A 367 12.63 -2.24 12.37
N ILE A 368 13.66 -2.90 11.88
CA ILE A 368 14.34 -2.58 10.62
C ILE A 368 14.54 -3.85 9.78
N LEU A 369 13.85 -3.91 8.64
CA LEU A 369 14.12 -4.89 7.58
C LEU A 369 14.75 -4.18 6.37
N HIS A 370 15.74 -4.82 5.74
CA HIS A 370 16.16 -4.47 4.38
C HIS A 370 15.42 -5.38 3.39
N ARG A 371 14.77 -4.81 2.37
CA ARG A 371 14.06 -5.55 1.31
C ARG A 371 14.67 -5.25 -0.06
N VAL A 372 14.95 -6.30 -0.82
CA VAL A 372 15.23 -6.23 -2.27
C VAL A 372 14.09 -6.93 -3.00
N THR A 373 13.49 -6.27 -3.99
CA THR A 373 12.36 -6.80 -4.75
C THR A 373 12.78 -7.19 -6.16
N ILE A 374 12.45 -8.42 -6.57
CA ILE A 374 12.87 -9.04 -7.82
C ILE A 374 11.80 -8.80 -8.89
N ALA A 375 12.19 -8.25 -10.04
CA ALA A 375 11.31 -8.06 -11.19
C ALA A 375 10.73 -9.41 -11.70
N GLY A 376 9.45 -9.41 -12.11
CA GLY A 376 8.73 -10.62 -12.45
C GLY A 376 8.07 -10.63 -13.83
N ASP A 377 7.23 -11.64 -14.02
CA ASP A 377 6.49 -11.96 -15.23
C ASP A 377 5.05 -11.42 -15.23
N GLU A 378 4.49 -11.28 -16.44
CA GLU A 378 3.11 -10.88 -16.69
C GLU A 378 2.16 -12.06 -16.36
N PRO A 379 1.18 -11.89 -15.46
CA PRO A 379 0.25 -12.96 -15.07
C PRO A 379 -0.62 -13.49 -16.22
N PHE A 380 -0.86 -14.80 -16.22
CA PHE A 380 -1.72 -15.54 -17.16
C PHE A 380 -2.42 -16.71 -16.45
#